data_AF-A0A7C6F5I6-F1
#
_entry.id   AF-A0A7C6F5I6-F1
#
_cell.length_a   1.000
_cell.length_b   1.000
_cell.length_c   1.000
_cell.angle_alpha   90.00
_cell.angle_beta   90.00
_cell.angle_gamma   90.00
#
_symmetry.space_group_name_H-M   'P 1'
#
loop_
_entity.id
_entity.type
_entity.pdbx_description
1 polymer ?
#
loop_
_entity_poly.entity_id
_entity_poly.type
_entity_poly.pdbx_seq_one_letter_code
_entity_poly.pdbx_strand_id
1 'polypeptide(L)'
;MVLGGLTLIGCRPPDKSVVLLNVSYDPTRELYQEVNQVFAKEWFQKTGEKVEIRQSHGGSGKQARAVMEGLEADVVSLALAYDIDSIASRTQLIESDWQRRLPNRSCPYVST
;
A
#
# COMPACT_ATOMS: atom_id res chain seq x y z
N MET A 1 -54.55 -13.06 10.37
CA MET A 1 -53.74 -13.75 9.34
C MET A 1 -54.12 -13.10 8.02
N VAL A 2 -53.25 -12.36 7.33
CA VAL A 2 -52.07 -12.90 6.65
C VAL A 2 -50.90 -11.90 6.67
N LEU A 3 -49.72 -12.45 6.99
CA LEU A 3 -48.36 -11.91 6.88
C LEU A 3 -48.01 -11.48 5.46
N GLY A 4 -47.13 -10.48 5.31
CA GLY A 4 -46.46 -10.24 4.03
C GLY A 4 -45.36 -9.19 4.08
N GLY A 5 -44.41 -9.32 5.01
CA GLY A 5 -43.22 -8.47 5.06
C GLY A 5 -42.25 -8.81 3.92
N LEU A 6 -42.15 -7.92 2.94
CA LEU A 6 -41.14 -7.97 1.89
C LEU A 6 -39.95 -7.09 2.33
N THR A 7 -39.06 -7.66 3.14
CA THR A 7 -37.79 -7.00 3.46
C THR A 7 -36.85 -7.16 2.27
N LEU A 8 -36.49 -6.02 1.67
CA LEU A 8 -35.53 -5.91 0.58
C LEU A 8 -34.25 -6.69 0.92
N ILE A 9 -33.99 -7.74 0.14
CA ILE A 9 -32.67 -8.37 0.07
C ILE A 9 -31.75 -7.30 -0.53
N GLY A 10 -31.01 -6.61 0.34
CA GLY A 10 -29.89 -5.80 -0.09
C GLY A 10 -28.89 -6.71 -0.77
N CYS A 11 -28.71 -6.55 -2.07
CA CYS A 11 -27.51 -7.02 -2.76
C CYS A 11 -26.32 -6.32 -2.09
N ARG A 12 -25.75 -6.94 -1.06
CA ARG A 12 -24.41 -6.59 -0.60
C ARG A 12 -23.48 -6.99 -1.75
N PRO A 13 -22.77 -6.04 -2.38
CA PRO A 13 -21.78 -6.39 -3.38
C PRO A 13 -20.79 -7.39 -2.75
N PRO A 14 -20.21 -8.31 -3.53
CA PRO A 14 -19.21 -9.24 -3.03
C PRO A 14 -18.15 -8.46 -2.26
N ASP A 15 -17.76 -8.98 -1.10
CA ASP A 15 -16.65 -8.50 -0.26
C ASP A 15 -15.44 -8.32 -1.19
N LYS A 16 -15.22 -7.11 -1.72
CA LYS A 16 -14.09 -6.83 -2.60
C LYS A 16 -12.84 -6.98 -1.73
N SER A 17 -12.01 -7.96 -2.05
CA SER A 17 -10.74 -8.19 -1.37
C SER A 17 -9.61 -7.73 -2.29
N VAL A 18 -8.89 -6.69 -1.87
CA VAL A 18 -7.70 -6.19 -2.57
C VAL A 18 -6.47 -6.67 -1.82
N VAL A 19 -5.47 -7.14 -2.55
CA VAL A 19 -4.16 -7.48 -2.00
C VAL A 19 -3.18 -6.43 -2.51
N LEU A 20 -2.44 -5.81 -1.59
CA LEU A 20 -1.39 -4.84 -1.89
C LEU A 20 -0.04 -5.39 -1.44
N LEU A 21 1.01 -5.16 -2.22
CA LEU A 21 2.39 -5.41 -1.83
C LEU A 21 3.11 -4.09 -1.52
N ASN A 22 3.49 -3.90 -0.26
CA ASN A 22 4.43 -2.86 0.14
C ASN A 22 5.87 -3.38 0.12
N VAL A 23 6.70 -2.82 -0.76
CA VAL A 23 8.14 -3.08 -0.80
C VAL A 23 8.88 -2.01 -0.01
N SER A 24 9.46 -2.40 1.13
CA SER A 24 10.06 -1.48 2.11
C SER A 24 11.50 -1.83 2.50
N TYR A 25 12.16 -0.91 3.21
CA TYR A 25 13.53 -1.09 3.71
C TYR A 25 13.58 -1.75 5.09
N ASP A 26 14.68 -2.47 5.40
CA ASP A 26 14.76 -3.45 6.50
C ASP A 26 14.23 -3.04 7.89
N PRO A 27 14.52 -1.84 8.43
CA PRO A 27 14.11 -1.43 9.77
C PRO A 27 12.60 -1.18 9.96
N THR A 28 11.78 -1.22 8.90
CA THR A 28 10.35 -0.87 9.00
C THR A 28 9.42 -2.06 9.22
N ARG A 29 9.94 -3.25 9.54
CA ARG A 29 9.15 -4.49 9.64
C ARG A 29 8.02 -4.37 10.65
N GLU A 30 8.38 -3.98 11.87
CA GLU A 30 7.45 -3.85 13.00
C GLU A 30 6.49 -2.68 12.75
N LEU A 31 7.02 -1.55 12.26
CA LEU A 31 6.22 -0.39 11.90
C LEU A 31 5.08 -0.76 10.94
N TYR A 32 5.39 -1.44 9.83
CA TYR A 32 4.36 -1.77 8.86
C TYR A 32 3.45 -2.90 9.33
N GLN A 33 3.90 -3.82 10.19
CA GLN A 33 3.00 -4.80 10.80
C GLN A 33 1.86 -4.11 11.56
N GLU A 34 2.20 -3.10 12.36
CA GLU A 34 1.21 -2.32 13.11
C GLU A 34 0.36 -1.43 12.21
N VAL A 35 1.00 -0.65 11.33
CA VAL A 35 0.31 0.27 10.41
C VAL A 35 -0.66 -0.48 9.49
N ASN A 36 -0.26 -1.62 8.94
CA ASN A 36 -1.10 -2.38 8.02
C ASN A 36 -2.36 -2.93 8.70
N GLN A 37 -2.24 -3.41 9.95
CA GLN A 37 -3.39 -3.91 10.71
C GLN A 37 -4.40 -2.79 10.99
N VAL A 38 -3.91 -1.62 11.39
CA VAL A 38 -4.76 -0.44 11.65
C VAL A 38 -5.40 0.03 10.35
N PHE A 39 -4.64 0.17 9.27
CA PHE A 39 -5.15 0.61 7.98
C PHE A 39 -6.23 -0.33 7.43
N ALA A 40 -5.99 -1.65 7.42
CA ALA A 40 -6.95 -2.62 6.90
C ALA A 40 -8.28 -2.59 7.68
N LYS A 41 -8.19 -2.45 9.01
CA LYS A 41 -9.37 -2.33 9.88
C LYS A 41 -10.13 -1.03 9.59
N GLU A 42 -9.44 0.09 9.54
CA GLU A 42 -10.07 1.38 9.27
C GLU A 42 -10.68 1.43 7.86
N TRP A 43 -9.98 0.89 6.86
CA TRP A 43 -10.48 0.85 5.48
C TRP A 43 -11.77 0.04 5.41
N PHE A 44 -11.79 -1.17 5.97
CA PHE A 44 -13.00 -1.98 6.01
C PHE A 44 -14.16 -1.29 6.72
N GLN A 45 -13.90 -0.57 7.81
CA GLN A 45 -14.93 0.22 8.50
C GLN A 45 -15.47 1.37 7.66
N LYS A 46 -14.61 2.01 6.86
CA LYS A 46 -14.96 3.18 6.02
C LYS A 46 -15.65 2.79 4.72
N THR A 47 -15.19 1.73 4.06
CA THR A 47 -15.58 1.39 2.68
C THR A 47 -16.34 0.07 2.57
N GLY A 48 -16.23 -0.81 3.57
CA GLY A 48 -16.70 -2.19 3.50
C GLY A 48 -15.82 -3.11 2.63
N GLU A 49 -14.68 -2.63 2.14
CA GLU A 49 -13.73 -3.38 1.33
C GLU A 49 -12.63 -4.00 2.20
N LYS A 50 -12.28 -5.26 1.94
CA LYS A 50 -11.19 -5.95 2.63
C LYS A 50 -9.87 -5.66 1.93
N VAL A 51 -8.86 -5.24 2.68
CA VAL A 51 -7.51 -5.03 2.14
C VAL A 51 -6.52 -5.90 2.91
N GLU A 52 -5.78 -6.75 2.19
CA GLU A 52 -4.64 -7.50 2.68
C GLU A 52 -3.36 -6.78 2.22
N ILE A 53 -2.48 -6.38 3.14
CA ILE A 53 -1.22 -5.71 2.78
C ILE A 53 -0.06 -6.65 3.11
N ARG A 54 0.54 -7.20 2.06
CA ARG A 54 1.78 -7.98 2.09
C ARG A 54 2.97 -7.04 2.14
N GLN A 55 4.09 -7.56 2.64
CA GLN A 55 5.29 -6.76 2.84
C GLN A 55 6.54 -7.51 2.36
N SER A 56 7.45 -6.80 1.71
CA SER A 56 8.82 -7.25 1.43
C SER A 56 9.79 -6.29 2.12
N HIS A 57 10.83 -6.82 2.75
CA HIS A 57 11.81 -6.04 3.51
C HIS A 57 13.24 -6.49 3.21
N GLY A 58 14.13 -5.53 2.99
CA GLY A 58 15.54 -5.75 2.66
C GLY A 58 16.31 -4.43 2.62
N GLY A 59 17.59 -4.46 2.25
CA GLY A 59 18.34 -3.24 1.97
C GLY A 59 17.65 -2.40 0.88
N SER A 60 17.52 -1.08 1.09
CA SER A 60 16.72 -0.18 0.26
C SER A 60 17.06 -0.26 -1.24
N GLY A 61 18.35 -0.15 -1.61
CA GLY A 61 18.78 -0.31 -3.00
C GLY A 61 18.62 -1.73 -3.57
N LYS A 62 18.56 -2.78 -2.73
CA LYS A 62 18.22 -4.15 -3.19
C LYS A 62 16.72 -4.24 -3.52
N GLN A 63 15.87 -3.66 -2.68
CA GLN A 63 14.43 -3.64 -2.91
C GLN A 63 14.06 -2.80 -4.15
N ALA A 64 14.70 -1.65 -4.34
CA ALA A 64 14.55 -0.87 -5.57
C ALA A 64 14.91 -1.69 -6.82
N ARG A 65 16.04 -2.42 -6.79
CA ARG A 65 16.41 -3.32 -7.88
C ARG A 65 15.39 -4.42 -8.12
N ALA A 66 14.88 -5.06 -7.06
CA ALA A 66 13.85 -6.09 -7.21
C ALA A 66 12.60 -5.56 -7.93
N VAL A 67 12.16 -4.34 -7.61
CA VAL A 67 11.03 -3.69 -8.32
C VAL A 67 11.38 -3.42 -9.78
N MET A 68 12.57 -2.90 -10.06
CA MET A 68 13.03 -2.67 -11.44
C MET A 68 13.15 -3.98 -12.26
N GLU A 69 13.45 -5.10 -11.59
CA GLU A 69 13.60 -6.43 -12.19
C GLU A 69 12.28 -7.20 -12.31
N GLY A 70 11.14 -6.61 -11.90
CA GLY A 70 9.81 -7.16 -12.12
C GLY A 70 9.07 -7.63 -10.88
N LEU A 71 9.54 -7.30 -9.66
CA LEU A 71 8.71 -7.43 -8.47
C LEU A 71 7.56 -6.42 -8.53
N GLU A 72 6.33 -6.93 -8.69
CA GLU A 72 5.11 -6.13 -8.78
C GLU A 72 4.74 -5.51 -7.42
N ALA A 73 5.33 -4.36 -7.11
CA ALA A 73 5.01 -3.58 -5.93
C ALA A 73 3.89 -2.57 -6.23
N ASP A 74 2.86 -2.54 -5.39
CA ASP A 74 1.84 -1.49 -5.44
C ASP A 74 2.32 -0.21 -4.78
N VAL A 75 3.09 -0.36 -3.70
CA VAL A 75 3.66 0.75 -2.93
C VAL A 75 5.12 0.46 -2.64
N VAL A 76 5.96 1.48 -2.79
CA VAL A 76 7.37 1.45 -2.36
C VAL A 76 7.58 2.46 -1.24
N SER A 77 8.13 2.01 -0.11
CA SER A 77 8.53 2.88 0.99
C SER A 77 10.00 2.66 1.31
N LEU A 78 10.87 3.39 0.62
CA LEU A 78 12.32 3.17 0.63
C LEU A 78 13.04 4.19 1.53
N ALA A 79 14.31 3.89 1.86
CA ALA A 79 15.07 4.67 2.83
C ALA A 79 15.49 6.06 2.30
N LEU A 80 15.68 6.19 0.98
CA LEU A 80 16.22 7.39 0.36
C LEU A 80 15.48 7.70 -0.94
N ALA A 81 15.30 8.99 -1.23
CA ALA A 81 14.69 9.45 -2.48
C ALA A 81 15.43 8.92 -3.72
N TYR A 82 16.76 8.80 -3.65
CA TYR A 82 17.59 8.27 -4.72
C TYR A 82 17.18 6.87 -5.20
N ASP A 83 16.74 6.00 -4.29
CA ASP A 83 16.33 4.64 -4.66
C ASP A 83 15.00 4.66 -5.43
N ILE A 84 14.10 5.58 -5.10
CA ILE A 84 12.82 5.77 -5.80
C ILE A 84 13.05 6.48 -7.15
N ASP A 85 13.93 7.49 -7.19
CA ASP A 85 14.36 8.14 -8.42
C ASP A 85 15.01 7.14 -9.39
N SER A 86 15.74 6.15 -8.86
CA SER A 86 16.32 5.06 -9.67
C SER A 86 15.23 4.20 -10.30
N ILE A 87 14.13 3.89 -9.59
CA ILE A 87 12.98 3.18 -10.16
C ILE A 87 12.32 4.04 -11.24
N ALA A 88 12.02 5.31 -10.94
CA ALA A 88 11.33 6.22 -11.85
C ALA A 88 12.12 6.53 -13.13
N SER A 89 13.46 6.56 -13.06
CA SER A 89 14.32 6.86 -14.21
C SER A 89 14.62 5.65 -15.10
N ARG A 90 14.63 4.44 -14.52
CA ARG A 90 14.95 3.20 -15.25
C ARG A 90 13.72 2.41 -15.67
N THR A 91 12.56 2.74 -15.12
CA THR A 91 11.27 2.13 -15.45
C THR A 91 10.27 3.24 -15.77
N GLN A 92 9.07 2.86 -16.19
CA GLN A 92 7.93 3.78 -16.36
C GLN A 92 6.87 3.58 -15.28
N LEU A 93 7.21 2.91 -14.17
CA LEU A 93 6.27 2.53 -13.12
C LEU A 93 5.89 3.70 -12.21
N ILE A 94 6.76 4.71 -12.09
CA ILE A 94 6.60 5.87 -11.21
C ILE A 94 6.88 7.13 -12.04
N GLU A 95 5.99 8.12 -12.01
CA GLU A 95 6.24 9.40 -12.70
C GLU A 95 7.42 10.14 -12.06
N SER A 96 8.15 10.89 -12.88
CA SER A 96 9.37 11.60 -12.45
C SER A 96 9.15 12.64 -11.36
N ASP A 97 7.93 13.14 -11.18
CA ASP A 97 7.56 14.16 -10.19
C ASP A 97 6.97 13.57 -8.90
N TRP A 98 7.17 12.27 -8.64
CA TRP A 98 6.61 11.53 -7.51
C TRP A 98 6.81 12.19 -6.14
N GLN A 99 7.93 12.88 -5.93
CA GLN A 99 8.23 13.59 -4.67
C GLN A 99 7.22 14.68 -4.35
N ARG A 100 6.48 15.19 -5.35
CA ARG A 100 5.51 16.27 -5.19
C ARG A 100 4.08 15.76 -4.95
N ARG A 101 3.85 14.45 -5.10
CA ARG A 101 2.51 13.85 -5.01
C ARG A 101 1.98 13.79 -3.58
N LEU A 102 2.88 13.72 -2.60
CA LEU A 102 2.53 13.69 -1.17
C LEU A 102 3.25 14.83 -0.41
N PRO A 103 2.68 15.28 0.73
CA PRO A 103 3.31 16.30 1.56
C PRO A 103 4.75 15.93 1.97
N ASN A 104 5.52 16.94 2.37
CA ASN A 104 6.88 16.76 2.91
C ASN A 104 7.83 15.98 1.99
N ARG A 105 7.73 16.18 0.67
CA ARG A 105 8.54 15.47 -0.34
C ARG A 105 8.31 13.95 -0.31
N SER A 106 7.08 13.53 -0.08
CA SER A 106 6.70 12.12 0.10
C SER A 106 7.43 11.43 1.27
N CYS A 107 7.83 12.21 2.28
CA CYS A 107 8.52 11.73 3.48
C CYS A 107 7.64 11.98 4.72
N PRO A 108 6.86 10.98 5.17
CA PRO A 108 5.91 11.14 6.28
C PRO A 108 6.56 11.20 7.67
N TYR A 109 7.82 10.75 7.79
CA TYR A 109 8.60 10.79 9.02
C TYR A 109 10.06 11.05 8.69
N VAL A 110 10.78 11.76 9.57
CA VAL A 110 12.21 12.04 9.44
C VAL A 110 12.92 11.59 10.70
N SER A 111 14.20 11.20 10.58
CA SER A 111 15.07 11.01 11.73
C SER A 111 15.48 12.37 12.29
N THR A 112 15.40 12.53 13.61
CA THR A 112 15.90 13.69 14.35
C THR A 112 17.41 13.63 14.54
#